data_AF-A0A2S5LET6-F1
#
_entry.id   AF-A0A2S5LET6-F1
#
_cell.length_a   1.000
_cell.length_b   1.000
_cell.length_c   1.000
_cell.angle_alpha   90.00
_cell.angle_beta   90.00
_cell.angle_gamma   90.00
#
_symmetry.space_group_name_H-M   'P 1'
#
loop_
_entity.id
_entity.type
_entity.pdbx_description
1 polymer ?
#
loop_
_entity_poly.entity_id
_entity_poly.type
_entity_poly.pdbx_seq_one_letter_code
_entity_poly.pdbx_strand_id
1 'polypeptide(L)'
;MINSRSLLDLNDDFRSLVGLWLQDCADAGLDILIVSTYRDNEYQNYLYSLGRTKKGRIVTNARAGESEHNKRKALDFCIMHGRVCAWNDKAGFMQAGMLAEARGLVWAGRWNGKLRETGHIQHKK
;
A
#
# COMPACT_ATOMS: atom_id res chain seq x y z
N MET A 1 -11.13 1.49 -15.41
CA MET A 1 -10.54 0.83 -14.22
C MET A 1 -9.04 1.06 -14.18
N ILE A 2 -8.59 1.89 -13.25
CA ILE A 2 -7.18 2.28 -13.06
C ILE A 2 -6.69 1.68 -11.74
N ASN A 3 -5.56 1.00 -11.81
CA ASN A 3 -4.73 0.61 -10.66
C ASN A 3 -3.27 0.93 -11.00
N SER A 4 -2.87 2.18 -10.75
CA SER A 4 -1.55 2.67 -11.10
C SER A 4 -0.46 2.04 -10.21
N ARG A 5 0.78 2.08 -10.69
CA ARG A 5 1.99 1.77 -9.91
C ARG A 5 2.97 2.95 -9.89
N SER A 6 2.61 4.05 -10.55
CA SER A 6 3.47 5.22 -10.68
C SER A 6 3.43 6.05 -9.40
N LEU A 7 4.60 6.47 -8.93
CA LEU A 7 4.71 7.44 -7.84
C LEU A 7 4.20 8.83 -8.26
N LEU A 8 4.19 9.14 -9.56
CA LEU A 8 3.64 10.40 -10.07
C LEU A 8 2.13 10.50 -9.89
N ASP A 9 1.46 9.37 -9.65
CA ASP A 9 0.04 9.34 -9.35
C ASP A 9 -0.29 9.55 -7.87
N LEU A 10 0.72 9.71 -7.00
CA LEU A 10 0.55 10.16 -5.63
C LEU A 10 0.44 11.68 -5.58
N ASN A 11 -0.21 12.22 -4.55
CA ASN A 11 -0.12 13.66 -4.31
C ASN A 11 1.29 14.06 -3.85
N ASP A 12 1.62 15.35 -3.95
CA ASP A 12 3.00 15.81 -3.78
C ASP A 12 3.55 15.57 -2.36
N ASP A 13 2.75 15.81 -1.32
CA ASP A 13 3.16 15.61 0.07
C ASP A 13 3.46 14.13 0.34
N PHE A 14 2.55 13.23 -0.03
CA PHE A 14 2.73 11.79 0.17
C PHE A 14 3.86 11.25 -0.71
N ARG A 15 3.98 11.71 -1.96
CA ARG A 15 5.07 11.31 -2.86
C ARG A 15 6.44 11.66 -2.26
N SER A 16 6.55 12.83 -1.63
CA SER A 16 7.80 13.28 -1.01
C SER A 16 8.19 12.38 0.17
N LEU A 17 7.23 12.05 1.05
CA LEU A 17 7.46 11.12 2.16
C LEU A 17 7.79 9.70 1.67
N VAL A 18 7.13 9.23 0.62
CA VAL A 18 7.40 7.93 0.00
C VAL A 18 8.80 7.87 -0.60
N GLY A 19 9.28 8.97 -1.21
CA GLY A 19 10.65 9.06 -1.70
C GLY A 19 11.69 8.87 -0.59
N LEU A 20 11.48 9.53 0.56
CA LEU A 20 12.36 9.35 1.73
C LEU A 20 12.28 7.93 2.30
N TRP A 21 11.08 7.36 2.37
CA TRP A 21 10.88 5.99 2.84
C TRP A 21 11.54 4.95 1.92
N LEU A 22 11.50 5.14 0.60
CA LEU A 22 12.19 4.26 -0.35
C LEU A 22 13.71 4.33 -0.16
N GLN A 23 14.26 5.51 0.10
CA GLN A 23 15.68 5.67 0.41
C GLN A 23 16.04 4.90 1.69
N ASP A 24 15.25 5.07 2.77
CA ASP A 24 15.49 4.34 4.02
C ASP A 24 15.42 2.82 3.83
N CYS A 25 14.49 2.34 3.01
CA CYS A 25 14.38 0.92 2.69
C CYS A 25 15.61 0.42 1.93
N ALA A 26 16.09 1.18 0.95
CA ALA A 26 17.29 0.84 0.18
C ALA A 26 18.54 0.82 1.09
N ASP A 27 18.70 1.79 1.98
CA ASP A 27 19.81 1.86 2.95
C ASP A 27 19.76 0.68 3.95
N ALA A 28 18.56 0.19 4.25
CA ALA A 28 18.33 -1.00 5.05
C ALA A 28 18.48 -2.33 4.27
N GLY A 29 18.82 -2.30 2.99
CA GLY A 29 18.98 -3.48 2.14
C GLY A 29 17.65 -4.11 1.67
N LEU A 30 16.55 -3.37 1.72
CA LEU A 30 15.23 -3.82 1.28
C LEU A 30 14.98 -3.33 -0.15
N ASP A 31 14.77 -4.28 -1.07
CA ASP A 31 14.29 -3.99 -2.41
C ASP A 31 12.76 -3.95 -2.43
N ILE A 32 12.20 -2.81 -2.85
CA ILE A 32 10.76 -2.51 -2.76
C ILE A 32 10.17 -2.39 -4.16
N LEU A 33 9.15 -3.21 -4.44
CA LEU A 33 8.30 -3.03 -5.61
C LEU A 33 6.97 -2.40 -5.24
N ILE A 34 6.63 -1.28 -5.86
CA ILE A 34 5.31 -0.67 -5.76
C ILE A 34 4.33 -1.43 -6.64
N VAL A 35 3.28 -2.00 -6.03
CA VAL A 35 2.28 -2.83 -6.74
C VAL A 35 0.94 -2.09 -6.95
N SER A 36 0.70 -1.01 -6.21
CA SER A 36 -0.48 -0.16 -6.34
C SER A 36 -0.21 1.25 -5.80
N THR A 37 -0.64 2.30 -6.50
CA THR A 37 -0.69 3.69 -6.03
C THR A 37 -2.12 4.21 -6.14
N TYR A 38 -2.45 4.94 -7.20
CA TYR A 38 -3.80 5.45 -7.43
C TYR A 38 -4.76 4.37 -7.93
N ARG A 39 -5.96 4.36 -7.34
CA ARG A 39 -7.11 3.56 -7.80
C ARG A 39 -8.24 4.52 -8.18
N ASP A 40 -8.83 4.34 -9.35
CA ASP A 40 -10.07 5.05 -9.66
C ASP A 40 -11.26 4.48 -8.87
N ASN A 41 -12.37 5.23 -8.87
CA ASN A 41 -13.60 4.82 -8.19
C ASN A 41 -14.17 3.52 -8.76
N GLU A 42 -14.00 3.28 -10.05
CA GLU A 42 -14.45 2.05 -10.71
C GLU A 42 -13.69 0.82 -10.19
N TYR A 43 -12.36 0.90 -10.09
CA TYR A 43 -11.53 -0.17 -9.54
C TYR A 43 -11.81 -0.39 -8.05
N GLN A 44 -12.00 0.67 -7.27
CA GLN A 44 -12.36 0.54 -5.85
C GLN A 44 -13.74 -0.12 -5.66
N ASN A 45 -14.73 0.22 -6.48
CA ASN A 45 -16.05 -0.44 -6.45
C ASN A 45 -15.95 -1.92 -6.82
N TYR A 46 -15.11 -2.28 -7.79
CA TYR A 46 -14.82 -3.68 -8.10
C TYR A 46 -14.24 -4.41 -6.89
N LEU A 47 -13.21 -3.86 -6.22
CA LEU A 47 -12.64 -4.46 -5.02
C LEU A 47 -13.67 -4.59 -3.87
N TYR A 48 -14.52 -3.58 -3.69
CA TYR A 48 -15.59 -3.62 -2.69
C TYR A 48 -16.62 -4.72 -2.98
N SER A 49 -16.89 -5.03 -4.26
CA SER A 49 -17.84 -6.07 -4.65
C SER A 49 -17.38 -7.51 -4.31
N LEU A 50 -16.07 -7.73 -4.18
CA LEU A 50 -15.50 -9.05 -3.89
C LEU A 50 -15.90 -9.55 -2.49
N GLY A 51 -16.40 -10.77 -2.42
CA GLY A 51 -16.91 -11.38 -1.18
C GLY A 51 -18.25 -10.80 -0.72
N ARG A 52 -18.89 -9.94 -1.53
CA ARG A 52 -20.21 -9.37 -1.27
C ARG A 52 -21.19 -9.76 -2.39
N THR A 53 -20.99 -9.19 -3.57
CA THR A 53 -21.83 -9.44 -4.77
C THR A 53 -21.09 -10.22 -5.86
N LYS A 54 -19.75 -10.29 -5.77
CA LYS A 54 -18.91 -11.14 -6.61
C LYS A 54 -18.17 -12.17 -5.76
N LYS A 55 -17.90 -13.35 -6.32
CA LYS A 55 -17.04 -14.37 -5.68
C LYS A 55 -15.64 -13.77 -5.44
N GLY A 56 -15.05 -14.10 -4.29
CA GLY A 56 -13.73 -13.62 -3.88
C GLY A 56 -13.65 -13.36 -2.38
N ARG A 57 -12.45 -13.06 -1.88
CA ARG A 57 -12.27 -12.61 -0.48
C ARG A 57 -12.60 -11.12 -0.38
N ILE A 58 -13.16 -10.71 0.75
CA ILE A 58 -13.26 -9.27 1.08
C ILE A 58 -11.83 -8.73 1.27
N VAL A 59 -11.39 -7.87 0.36
CA VAL A 59 -10.06 -7.22 0.39
C VAL A 59 -10.12 -5.76 0.82
N THR A 60 -11.32 -5.19 0.95
CA THR A 60 -11.51 -3.82 1.42
C THR A 60 -12.90 -3.64 2.03
N ASN A 61 -12.98 -2.71 2.99
CA ASN A 61 -14.25 -2.20 3.53
C ASN A 61 -14.60 -0.82 2.97
N ALA A 62 -13.69 -0.17 2.24
CA ALA A 62 -13.89 1.15 1.68
C ALA A 62 -14.65 1.08 0.34
N ARG A 63 -15.69 1.89 0.21
CA ARG A 63 -16.38 2.15 -1.06
C ARG A 63 -15.55 3.11 -1.92
N ALA A 64 -15.97 3.31 -3.16
CA ALA A 64 -15.39 4.34 -4.02
C ALA A 64 -15.35 5.71 -3.32
N GLY A 65 -14.20 6.39 -3.41
CA GLY A 65 -13.94 7.69 -2.78
C GLY A 65 -13.50 7.61 -1.31
N GLU A 66 -13.76 6.50 -0.62
CA GLU A 66 -13.42 6.35 0.80
C GLU A 66 -11.99 5.89 1.02
N SER A 67 -11.41 5.16 0.06
CA SER A 67 -10.05 4.62 0.11
C SER A 67 -9.00 5.73 -0.07
N GLU A 68 -7.92 5.66 0.69
CA GLU A 68 -6.80 6.60 0.54
C GLU A 68 -6.10 6.46 -0.83
N HIS A 69 -6.24 5.30 -1.50
CA HIS A 69 -5.81 5.16 -2.90
C HIS A 69 -6.61 6.05 -3.86
N ASN A 70 -7.92 6.27 -3.62
CA ASN A 70 -8.72 7.19 -4.43
C ASN A 70 -8.28 8.64 -4.24
N LYS A 71 -7.71 8.95 -3.07
CA LYS A 71 -7.23 10.28 -2.69
C LYS A 71 -5.75 10.49 -3.00
N ARG A 72 -5.08 9.52 -3.66
CA ARG A 72 -3.65 9.56 -4.00
C ARG A 72 -2.74 9.66 -2.77
N LYS A 73 -3.19 9.10 -1.64
CA LYS A 73 -2.57 9.18 -0.30
C LYS A 73 -2.16 7.80 0.24
N ALA A 74 -2.15 6.78 -0.60
CA ALA A 74 -1.75 5.43 -0.22
C ALA A 74 -1.04 4.70 -1.34
N LEU A 75 -0.23 3.72 -0.96
CA LEU A 75 0.37 2.76 -1.87
C LEU A 75 0.40 1.37 -1.24
N ASP A 76 0.47 0.37 -2.11
CA ASP A 76 0.79 -1.00 -1.74
C ASP A 76 2.14 -1.38 -2.34
N PHE A 77 2.90 -2.20 -1.61
CA PHE A 77 4.24 -2.63 -1.96
C PHE A 77 4.47 -4.12 -1.65
N CYS A 78 5.51 -4.69 -2.24
CA CYS A 78 6.06 -5.99 -1.87
C CYS A 78 7.57 -5.90 -1.66
N ILE A 79 8.12 -6.78 -0.80
CA ILE A 79 9.58 -6.99 -0.71
C ILE A 79 10.01 -7.87 -1.88
N MET A 80 11.09 -7.50 -2.56
CA MET A 80 11.65 -8.24 -3.68
C MET A 80 12.88 -9.04 -3.26
N HIS A 81 12.90 -10.32 -3.59
CA HIS A 81 14.12 -11.15 -3.55
C HIS A 81 14.51 -11.46 -5.00
N GLY A 82 15.38 -10.63 -5.58
CA GLY A 82 15.71 -10.69 -7.00
C GLY A 82 14.51 -10.28 -7.86
N ARG A 83 13.92 -11.23 -8.60
CA ARG A 83 12.79 -10.96 -9.52
C ARG A 83 11.42 -11.39 -8.99
N VAL A 84 11.35 -11.86 -7.75
CA VAL A 84 10.10 -12.37 -7.15
C VAL A 84 9.70 -11.55 -5.93
N CYS A 85 8.40 -11.28 -5.81
CA CYS A 85 7.84 -10.74 -4.56
C CYS A 85 7.90 -11.81 -3.46
N ALA A 86 8.68 -11.56 -2.43
CA ALA A 86 8.81 -12.40 -1.24
C ALA A 86 7.64 -12.13 -0.27
N TRP A 87 6.42 -12.52 -0.65
CA TRP A 87 5.20 -12.31 0.15
C TRP A 87 5.25 -12.94 1.55
N ASN A 88 6.15 -13.90 1.77
CA ASN A 88 6.39 -14.57 3.03
C ASN A 88 7.50 -13.90 3.88
N ASP A 89 8.17 -12.86 3.39
CA ASP A 89 9.22 -12.14 4.11
C ASP A 89 8.63 -11.21 5.17
N LYS A 90 8.16 -11.80 6.27
CA LYS A 90 7.56 -11.08 7.40
C LYS A 90 8.53 -10.07 8.01
N ALA A 91 9.83 -10.37 8.02
CA ALA A 91 10.84 -9.50 8.60
C ALA A 91 11.04 -8.25 7.74
N GLY A 92 11.20 -8.41 6.42
CA GLY A 92 11.33 -7.31 5.48
C GLY A 92 10.10 -6.40 5.48
N PHE A 93 8.89 -6.98 5.47
CA PHE A 93 7.66 -6.19 5.58
C PHE A 93 7.54 -5.44 6.91
N MET A 94 7.93 -6.06 8.02
CA MET A 94 7.93 -5.41 9.34
C MET A 94 8.91 -4.24 9.39
N GLN A 95 10.11 -4.44 8.87
CA GLN A 95 11.14 -3.39 8.83
C GLN A 95 10.72 -2.23 7.92
N ALA A 96 10.25 -2.51 6.70
CA ALA A 96 9.72 -1.50 5.78
C ALA A 96 8.55 -0.71 6.41
N GLY A 97 7.65 -1.41 7.12
CA GLY A 97 6.55 -0.80 7.85
C GLY A 97 7.02 0.14 8.96
N MET A 98 8.00 -0.27 9.77
CA MET A 98 8.57 0.55 10.84
C MET A 98 9.29 1.80 10.28
N LEU A 99 9.99 1.67 9.15
CA LEU A 99 10.60 2.81 8.46
C LEU A 99 9.54 3.81 7.97
N ALA A 100 8.41 3.30 7.45
CA ALA A 100 7.29 4.17 7.06
C ALA A 100 6.72 4.92 8.28
N GLU A 101 6.53 4.22 9.40
CA GLU A 101 6.07 4.82 10.67
C GLU A 101 7.03 5.92 11.16
N ALA A 102 8.35 5.72 11.04
CA ALA A 102 9.36 6.70 11.41
C ALA A 102 9.29 7.99 10.55
N ARG A 103 8.76 7.90 9.32
CA ARG A 103 8.47 9.05 8.44
C ARG A 103 7.08 9.65 8.64
N GLY A 104 6.35 9.23 9.68
CA GLY A 104 5.02 9.75 10.00
C GLY A 104 3.89 9.16 9.14
N LEU A 105 4.17 8.11 8.36
CA LEU A 105 3.15 7.38 7.61
C LEU A 105 2.43 6.38 8.51
N VAL A 106 1.25 5.94 8.08
CA VAL A 106 0.50 4.86 8.72
C VAL A 106 0.75 3.57 7.96
N TRP A 107 1.13 2.51 8.68
CA TRP A 107 1.31 1.17 8.11
C TRP A 107 0.18 0.23 8.53
N ALA A 108 -0.40 -0.48 7.56
CA ALA A 108 -1.52 -1.41 7.82
C ALA A 108 -1.13 -2.60 8.69
N GLY A 109 0.17 -2.87 8.88
CA GLY A 109 0.66 -3.94 9.74
C GLY A 109 0.30 -3.75 11.22
N ARG A 110 -0.08 -2.52 11.61
CA ARG A 110 -0.62 -2.17 12.94
C ARG A 110 -2.14 -2.18 13.04
N TRP A 111 -2.86 -2.35 11.94
CA TRP A 111 -4.33 -2.34 11.99
C TRP A 111 -4.85 -3.52 12.79
N ASN A 112 -6.01 -3.33 13.42
CA ASN A 112 -6.71 -4.39 14.13
C ASN A 112 -7.74 -5.06 13.22
N GLY A 113 -7.96 -6.36 13.40
CA GLY A 113 -9.01 -7.11 12.71
C GLY A 113 -8.60 -7.71 11.36
N LYS A 114 -9.61 -8.12 10.57
CA LYS A 114 -9.44 -8.98 9.39
C LYS A 114 -8.78 -8.31 8.17
N LEU A 115 -8.63 -6.98 8.18
CA LEU A 115 -7.96 -6.22 7.13
C LEU A 115 -6.51 -5.85 7.50
N ARG A 116 -5.99 -6.32 8.63
CA ARG A 116 -4.57 -6.20 8.93
C ARG A 116 -3.75 -6.93 7.87
N GLU A 117 -2.85 -6.19 7.25
CA GLU A 117 -1.95 -6.66 6.19
C GLU A 117 -0.67 -5.83 6.22
N THR A 118 0.39 -6.25 5.54
CA THR A 118 1.72 -5.66 5.73
C THR A 118 2.26 -4.94 4.49
N GLY A 119 1.59 -5.05 3.36
CA GLY A 119 1.98 -4.44 2.10
C GLY A 119 1.38 -3.07 1.86
N HIS A 120 0.72 -2.43 2.83
CA HIS A 120 0.04 -1.14 2.65
C HIS A 120 0.56 -0.05 3.59
N ILE A 121 0.85 1.12 3.01
CA ILE A 121 1.12 2.36 3.75
C ILE A 121 0.29 3.52 3.20
N GLN A 122 -0.06 4.45 4.07
CA GLN A 122 -0.85 5.62 3.71
C GLN A 122 -0.47 6.85 4.54
N HIS A 123 -0.85 8.02 4.04
CA HIS A 123 -0.71 9.28 4.76
C HIS A 123 -1.50 9.23 6.09
N LYS A 124 -0.94 9.84 7.14
CA LYS A 124 -1.66 10.07 8.39
C LYS A 124 -2.78 11.09 8.16
N LYS A 125 -3.99 10.79 8.66
CA LYS A 125 -5.14 11.71 8.55
C LYS A 125 -4.95 12.94 9.41
#